data_AF-A0A438I2F9-F1
#
_entry.id   AF-A0A438I2F9-F1
#
_cell.length_a   1.000
_cell.length_b   1.000
_cell.length_c   1.000
_cell.angle_alpha   90.00
_cell.angle_beta   90.00
_cell.angle_gamma   90.00
#
_symmetry.space_group_name_H-M   'P 1'
#
loop_
_entity.id
_entity.type
_entity.pdbx_description
1 polymer ?
#
loop_
_entity_poly.entity_id
_entity_poly.type
_entity_poly.pdbx_seq_one_letter_code
_entity_poly.pdbx_strand_id
1 'polypeptide(L)'
;MLFTEATLRKGRGQLNHVNFGLLPICEVVFEFLEDISASVNELAARELDMLKDLKRKEEGEFPFGNEDLLYYMKRVEEQYLDLDFGVLKQYFPINLVLPGIFKIFQDLFGLRFEEIADVEVWHSDVRAFSVFDLSSSELLGYFYLDIHPREGKYGHICVVALQNGSLSSNGARQVAVINHIPVALLISQCQKEVDDHPGLLRFSEVVNLFHEFGHVVYSLSSYSCWRWNQKSYFDFLLI
;
A
#
# COMPACT_ATOMS: atom_id res chain seq x y z
N MET A 1 -19.34 22.00 13.67
CA MET A 1 -19.33 21.35 12.33
C MET A 1 -20.28 20.15 12.27
N LEU A 2 -20.28 19.25 13.27
CA LEU A 2 -21.23 18.12 13.37
C LEU A 2 -22.72 18.53 13.51
N PHE A 3 -23.00 19.62 14.22
CA PHE A 3 -24.39 20.11 14.39
C PHE A 3 -24.98 20.72 13.11
N THR A 4 -24.15 21.29 12.23
CA THR A 4 -24.62 22.02 11.04
C THR A 4 -25.10 21.07 9.94
N GLU A 5 -24.49 19.88 9.83
CA GLU A 5 -24.94 18.90 8.85
C GLU A 5 -26.24 18.19 9.26
N ALA A 6 -26.43 17.92 10.56
CA ALA A 6 -27.65 17.28 11.06
C ALA A 6 -28.92 18.14 10.82
N THR A 7 -28.80 19.47 10.89
CA THR A 7 -29.93 20.39 10.69
C THR A 7 -30.35 20.52 9.22
N LEU A 8 -29.39 20.49 8.27
CA LEU A 8 -29.69 20.45 6.83
C LEU A 8 -30.38 19.15 6.38
N ARG A 9 -30.25 18.07 7.18
CA ARG A 9 -30.77 16.71 6.90
C ARG A 9 -32.22 16.50 7.35
N LYS A 10 -32.64 17.10 8.47
CA LYS A 10 -34.04 17.03 8.95
C LYS A 10 -35.02 17.73 8.02
N GLY A 11 -34.57 18.77 7.32
CA GLY A 11 -35.36 19.46 6.28
C GLY A 11 -35.64 18.62 5.02
N ARG A 12 -34.99 17.45 4.85
CA ARG A 12 -35.20 16.53 3.72
C ARG A 12 -35.82 15.18 4.14
N GLY A 13 -36.26 15.04 5.39
CA GLY A 13 -37.00 13.85 5.85
C GLY A 13 -36.18 12.56 6.02
N GLN A 14 -34.89 12.64 6.37
CA GLN A 14 -34.01 11.46 6.49
C GLN A 14 -33.52 11.26 7.93
N LEU A 15 -33.70 10.04 8.47
CA LEU A 15 -33.44 9.72 9.87
C LEU A 15 -32.02 9.21 10.17
N ASN A 16 -31.25 8.69 9.19
CA ASN A 16 -29.93 8.08 9.44
C ASN A 16 -28.86 8.43 8.38
N HIS A 17 -27.60 8.49 8.82
CA HIS A 17 -26.40 8.86 8.05
C HIS A 17 -26.06 7.95 6.87
N VAL A 18 -26.60 6.73 6.82
CA VAL A 18 -26.21 5.66 5.88
C VAL A 18 -26.92 5.77 4.51
N ASN A 19 -27.97 6.59 4.41
CA ASN A 19 -28.90 6.55 3.27
C ASN A 19 -28.59 7.51 2.11
N PHE A 20 -27.35 7.96 1.95
CA PHE A 20 -26.96 8.73 0.77
C PHE A 20 -26.49 7.78 -0.35
N GLY A 21 -27.44 7.28 -1.17
CA GLY A 21 -27.15 6.67 -2.48
C GLY A 21 -26.61 5.23 -2.52
N LEU A 22 -26.53 4.53 -1.39
CA LEU A 22 -25.84 3.24 -1.25
C LEU A 22 -26.74 2.05 -0.85
N LEU A 23 -28.07 2.17 -0.95
CA LEU A 23 -29.01 1.16 -0.43
C LEU A 23 -28.68 -0.30 -0.86
N PRO A 24 -28.39 -0.64 -2.13
CA PRO A 24 -28.00 -2.01 -2.49
C PRO A 24 -26.55 -2.37 -2.14
N ILE A 25 -25.68 -1.39 -1.90
CA ILE A 25 -24.26 -1.63 -1.55
C ILE A 25 -24.12 -2.00 -0.07
N CYS A 26 -24.94 -1.41 0.81
CA CYS A 26 -24.87 -1.74 2.24
C CYS A 26 -25.29 -3.19 2.51
N GLU A 27 -26.37 -3.68 1.91
CA GLU A 27 -26.82 -5.07 2.07
C GLU A 27 -25.75 -6.06 1.58
N VAL A 28 -25.19 -5.84 0.39
CA VAL A 28 -24.11 -6.68 -0.16
C VAL A 28 -22.85 -6.66 0.73
N VAL A 29 -22.49 -5.51 1.29
CA VAL A 29 -21.36 -5.41 2.23
C VAL A 29 -21.64 -6.18 3.52
N PHE A 30 -22.86 -6.09 4.07
CA PHE A 30 -23.21 -6.84 5.28
C PHE A 30 -23.24 -8.34 5.02
N GLU A 31 -23.86 -8.79 3.93
CA GLU A 31 -23.85 -10.20 3.52
C GLU A 31 -22.41 -10.72 3.36
N PHE A 32 -21.55 -9.97 2.68
CA PHE A 32 -20.14 -10.32 2.51
C PHE A 32 -19.39 -10.43 3.86
N LEU A 33 -19.60 -9.48 4.78
CA LEU A 33 -18.96 -9.51 6.10
C LEU A 33 -19.48 -10.65 6.98
N GLU A 34 -20.78 -10.96 6.90
CA GLU A 34 -21.40 -12.08 7.61
C GLU A 34 -20.87 -13.42 7.08
N ASP A 35 -20.75 -13.57 5.76
CA ASP A 35 -20.20 -14.77 5.12
C ASP A 35 -18.73 -15.00 5.51
N ILE A 36 -17.90 -13.94 5.47
CA ILE A 36 -16.52 -14.02 5.93
C ILE A 36 -16.46 -14.39 7.40
N SER A 37 -17.23 -13.69 8.25
CA SER A 37 -17.28 -13.95 9.69
C SER A 37 -17.63 -15.41 9.98
N ALA A 38 -18.67 -15.94 9.34
CA ALA A 38 -19.07 -17.34 9.49
C ALA A 38 -17.96 -18.31 9.05
N SER A 39 -17.23 -17.99 7.98
CA SER A 39 -16.14 -18.84 7.48
C SER A 39 -14.89 -18.87 8.37
N VAL A 40 -14.58 -17.76 9.05
CA VAL A 40 -13.35 -17.63 9.86
C VAL A 40 -13.57 -17.88 11.35
N ASN A 41 -14.83 -17.90 11.83
CA ASN A 41 -15.15 -17.94 13.25
C ASN A 41 -14.56 -19.17 13.97
N GLU A 42 -14.65 -20.35 13.35
CA GLU A 42 -14.11 -21.56 13.97
C GLU A 42 -12.57 -21.51 14.08
N LEU A 43 -11.90 -20.99 13.06
CA LEU A 43 -10.45 -20.80 13.08
C LEU A 43 -10.04 -19.76 14.12
N ALA A 44 -10.70 -18.60 14.15
CA ALA A 44 -10.45 -17.53 15.10
C ALA A 44 -10.66 -17.99 16.55
N ALA A 45 -11.69 -18.80 16.81
CA ALA A 45 -11.91 -19.38 18.14
C ALA A 45 -10.77 -20.31 18.56
N ARG A 46 -10.31 -21.19 17.66
CA ARG A 46 -9.17 -22.09 17.92
C ARG A 46 -7.89 -21.30 18.18
N GLU A 47 -7.62 -20.26 17.39
CA GLU A 47 -6.46 -19.38 17.58
C GLU A 47 -6.51 -18.66 18.91
N LEU A 48 -7.66 -18.08 19.26
CA LEU A 48 -7.85 -17.42 20.55
C LEU A 48 -7.64 -18.37 21.73
N ASP A 49 -8.10 -19.62 21.63
CA ASP A 49 -7.89 -20.62 22.67
C ASP A 49 -6.41 -21.01 22.78
N MET A 50 -5.67 -21.08 21.67
CA MET A 50 -4.21 -21.26 21.69
C MET A 50 -3.50 -20.12 22.45
N LEU A 51 -3.93 -18.86 22.24
CA LEU A 51 -3.36 -17.71 22.97
C LEU A 51 -3.65 -17.79 24.47
N LYS A 52 -4.90 -18.10 24.85
CA LYS A 52 -5.31 -18.25 26.25
C LYS A 52 -4.57 -19.38 26.95
N ASP A 53 -4.38 -20.50 26.27
CA ASP A 53 -3.66 -21.64 26.83
C ASP A 53 -2.17 -21.33 27.03
N LEU A 54 -1.57 -20.53 26.15
CA LEU A 54 -0.21 -20.05 26.37
C LEU A 54 -0.13 -19.09 27.57
N LYS A 55 -1.07 -18.14 27.69
CA LYS A 55 -1.16 -17.26 28.88
C LYS A 55 -1.29 -18.07 30.17
N ARG A 56 -2.17 -19.08 30.17
CA ARG A 56 -2.40 -19.96 31.32
C ARG A 56 -1.13 -20.69 31.76
N LYS A 57 -0.31 -21.12 30.80
CA LYS A 57 0.98 -21.79 31.06
C LYS A 57 2.02 -20.84 31.65
N GLU A 58 2.05 -19.58 31.22
CA GLU A 58 3.07 -18.60 31.64
C GLU A 58 2.69 -17.86 32.93
N GLU A 59 1.42 -17.49 33.08
CA GLU A 59 0.95 -16.60 34.15
C GLU A 59 -0.08 -17.26 35.09
N GLY A 60 -0.63 -18.42 34.73
CA GLY A 60 -1.71 -19.09 35.49
C GLY A 60 -3.11 -18.61 35.09
N GLU A 61 -4.09 -18.74 35.99
CA GLU A 61 -5.52 -18.51 35.70
C GLU A 61 -5.93 -17.01 35.66
N PHE A 62 -5.05 -16.12 35.19
CA PHE A 62 -5.40 -14.73 34.98
C PHE A 62 -6.31 -14.56 33.74
N PRO A 63 -7.28 -13.63 33.77
CA PRO A 63 -8.17 -13.40 32.64
C PRO A 63 -7.38 -12.87 31.43
N PHE A 64 -7.76 -13.33 30.24
CA PHE A 64 -7.22 -12.84 28.98
C PHE A 64 -7.95 -11.55 28.56
N GLY A 65 -7.20 -10.47 28.39
CA GLY A 65 -7.67 -9.15 27.97
C GLY A 65 -7.24 -8.79 26.54
N ASN A 66 -7.64 -7.62 26.07
CA ASN A 66 -7.28 -7.13 24.73
C ASN A 66 -5.79 -6.71 24.66
N GLU A 67 -5.23 -6.28 25.79
CA GLU A 67 -3.83 -5.94 25.98
C GLU A 67 -2.89 -7.14 25.78
N ASP A 68 -3.39 -8.34 26.03
CA ASP A 68 -2.66 -9.60 25.90
C ASP A 68 -2.56 -10.08 24.45
N LEU A 69 -3.51 -9.67 23.61
CA LEU A 69 -3.73 -10.24 22.28
C LEU A 69 -2.46 -10.19 21.42
N LEU A 70 -1.89 -9.01 21.20
CA LEU A 70 -0.71 -8.84 20.34
C LEU A 70 0.54 -9.52 20.91
N TYR A 71 0.67 -9.54 22.24
CA TYR A 71 1.80 -10.19 22.89
C TYR A 71 1.75 -11.71 22.70
N TYR A 72 0.62 -12.35 23.01
CA TYR A 72 0.50 -13.79 22.87
C TYR A 72 0.39 -14.25 21.41
N MET A 73 -0.18 -13.45 20.50
CA MET A 73 -0.10 -13.72 19.06
C MET A 73 1.35 -13.87 18.61
N LYS A 74 2.21 -12.91 18.98
CA LYS A 74 3.65 -12.96 18.65
C LYS A 74 4.33 -14.17 19.28
N ARG A 75 4.04 -14.46 20.56
CA ARG A 75 4.62 -15.62 21.28
C ARG A 75 4.23 -16.95 20.65
N VAL A 76 2.97 -17.11 20.25
CA VAL A 76 2.47 -18.30 19.56
C VAL A 76 3.13 -18.40 18.19
N GLU A 77 3.17 -17.32 17.42
CA GLU A 77 3.86 -17.28 16.13
C GLU A 77 5.33 -17.71 16.25
N GLU A 78 6.07 -17.20 17.24
CA GLU A 78 7.45 -17.60 17.55
C GLU A 78 7.62 -19.07 17.99
N GLN A 79 6.58 -19.68 18.58
CA GLN A 79 6.63 -21.10 18.99
C GLN A 79 6.30 -22.05 17.83
N TYR A 80 5.39 -21.64 16.94
CA TYR A 80 4.96 -22.44 15.79
C TYR A 80 5.87 -22.29 14.58
N LEU A 81 6.39 -21.08 14.36
CA LEU A 81 7.39 -20.79 13.35
C LEU A 81 8.76 -20.85 14.02
N ASP A 82 9.58 -21.83 13.65
CA ASP A 82 11.01 -21.88 14.00
C ASP A 82 11.79 -20.81 13.22
N LEU A 83 11.34 -19.55 13.33
CA LEU A 83 11.81 -18.40 12.56
C LEU A 83 12.02 -17.21 13.47
N ASP A 84 13.27 -16.75 13.55
CA ASP A 84 13.60 -15.47 14.18
C ASP A 84 13.46 -14.33 13.17
N PHE A 85 12.33 -13.60 13.26
CA PHE A 85 12.08 -12.41 12.43
C PHE A 85 13.13 -11.29 12.64
N GLY A 86 13.77 -11.25 13.80
CA GLY A 86 14.87 -10.34 14.10
C GLY A 86 16.15 -10.67 13.32
N VAL A 87 16.42 -11.96 13.06
CA VAL A 87 17.50 -12.42 12.17
C VAL A 87 17.10 -12.25 10.71
N LEU A 88 15.83 -12.50 10.37
CA LEU A 88 15.34 -12.46 8.98
C LEU A 88 15.59 -11.12 8.29
N LYS A 89 15.53 -10.01 9.01
CA LYS A 89 15.82 -8.67 8.46
C LYS A 89 17.21 -8.53 7.83
N GLN A 90 18.19 -9.36 8.26
CA GLN A 90 19.55 -9.36 7.71
C GLN A 90 19.59 -9.75 6.23
N TYR A 91 18.59 -10.48 5.75
CA TYR A 91 18.46 -10.89 4.35
C TYR A 91 17.76 -9.85 3.47
N PHE A 92 17.27 -8.76 4.06
CA PHE A 92 16.53 -7.71 3.36
C PHE A 92 17.19 -6.34 3.49
N PRO A 93 18.46 -6.17 3.09
CA PRO A 93 19.03 -4.83 2.98
C PRO A 93 18.37 -4.08 1.81
N ILE A 94 18.03 -2.81 2.03
CA ILE A 94 17.26 -1.98 1.09
C ILE A 94 17.91 -1.89 -0.30
N ASN A 95 19.25 -1.87 -0.35
CA ASN A 95 20.02 -1.84 -1.58
C ASN A 95 19.89 -3.12 -2.43
N LEU A 96 19.47 -4.24 -1.86
CA LEU A 96 19.13 -5.47 -2.59
C LEU A 96 17.64 -5.60 -2.84
N VAL A 97 16.81 -5.23 -1.85
CA VAL A 97 15.35 -5.34 -1.94
C VAL A 97 14.81 -4.48 -3.08
N LEU A 98 15.18 -3.20 -3.13
CA LEU A 98 14.61 -2.27 -4.10
C LEU A 98 14.93 -2.66 -5.56
N PRO A 99 16.19 -2.99 -5.93
CA PRO A 99 16.48 -3.54 -7.25
C PRO A 99 15.80 -4.88 -7.52
N GLY A 100 15.62 -5.73 -6.51
CA GLY A 100 14.87 -6.99 -6.62
C GLY A 100 13.40 -6.78 -7.00
N ILE A 101 12.73 -5.85 -6.31
CA ILE A 101 11.35 -5.43 -6.64
C ILE A 101 11.30 -4.93 -8.08
N PHE A 102 12.21 -4.02 -8.45
CA PHE A 102 12.28 -3.51 -9.82
C PHE A 102 12.43 -4.62 -10.85
N LYS A 103 13.32 -5.58 -10.61
CA LYS A 103 13.54 -6.72 -11.52
C LYS A 103 12.28 -7.54 -11.70
N ILE A 104 11.57 -7.86 -10.62
CA ILE A 104 10.32 -8.63 -10.67
C ILE A 104 9.28 -7.91 -11.53
N PHE A 105 9.07 -6.61 -11.33
CA PHE A 105 8.10 -5.85 -12.12
C PHE A 105 8.52 -5.68 -13.58
N GLN A 106 9.82 -5.46 -13.85
CA GLN A 106 10.34 -5.41 -15.21
C GLN A 106 10.11 -6.73 -15.96
N ASP A 107 10.34 -7.87 -15.31
CA ASP A 107 10.16 -9.19 -15.89
C ASP A 107 8.69 -9.53 -16.11
N LEU A 108 7.84 -9.26 -15.11
CA LEU A 108 6.44 -9.63 -15.14
C LEU A 108 5.64 -8.81 -16.16
N PHE A 109 5.95 -7.51 -16.29
CA PHE A 109 5.19 -6.59 -17.12
C PHE A 109 5.92 -6.15 -18.39
N GLY A 110 7.14 -6.65 -18.64
CA GLY A 110 7.93 -6.25 -19.80
C GLY A 110 8.28 -4.76 -19.76
N LEU A 111 8.74 -4.27 -18.62
CA LEU A 111 9.11 -2.88 -18.40
C LEU A 111 10.62 -2.71 -18.35
N ARG A 112 11.08 -1.49 -18.60
CA ARG A 112 12.46 -1.06 -18.37
C ARG A 112 12.47 0.21 -17.54
N PHE A 113 13.16 0.20 -16.41
CA PHE A 113 13.32 1.35 -15.54
C PHE A 113 14.74 1.91 -15.68
N GLU A 114 14.83 3.21 -15.95
CA GLU A 114 16.12 3.90 -16.08
C GLU A 114 16.15 5.07 -15.10
N GLU A 115 17.16 5.10 -14.25
CA GLU A 115 17.36 6.20 -13.30
C GLU A 115 17.79 7.47 -14.04
N ILE A 116 17.19 8.59 -13.66
CA ILE A 116 17.47 9.90 -14.23
C ILE A 116 18.48 10.61 -13.34
N ALA A 117 19.68 10.84 -13.87
CA ALA A 117 20.69 11.67 -13.21
C ALA A 117 20.33 13.17 -13.30
N ASP A 118 20.81 13.95 -12.33
CA ASP A 118 20.76 15.42 -12.32
C ASP A 118 19.35 16.03 -12.48
N VAL A 119 18.32 15.33 -11.97
CA VAL A 119 16.95 15.85 -11.93
C VAL A 119 16.75 16.86 -10.79
N GLU A 120 15.97 17.91 -11.04
CA GLU A 120 15.57 18.85 -9.99
C GLU A 120 14.53 18.18 -9.07
N VAL A 121 14.94 17.89 -7.84
CA VAL A 121 14.11 17.22 -6.82
C VAL A 121 14.06 18.03 -5.53
N TRP A 122 13.01 17.82 -4.73
CA TRP A 122 12.79 18.55 -3.48
C TRP A 122 13.75 18.14 -2.35
N HIS A 123 14.46 17.02 -2.49
CA HIS A 123 15.42 16.54 -1.49
C HIS A 123 16.48 15.66 -2.16
N SER A 124 17.73 15.70 -1.67
CA SER A 124 18.88 15.00 -2.27
C SER A 124 18.76 13.47 -2.27
N ASP A 125 17.96 12.92 -1.34
CA ASP A 125 17.72 11.48 -1.24
C ASP A 125 16.59 10.99 -2.17
N VAL A 126 15.94 11.89 -2.90
CA VAL A 126 14.89 11.53 -3.85
C VAL A 126 15.52 11.10 -5.16
N ARG A 127 15.09 9.94 -5.66
CA ARG A 127 15.53 9.40 -6.95
C ARG A 127 14.39 9.44 -7.95
N ALA A 128 14.69 9.68 -9.22
CA ALA A 128 13.71 9.70 -10.29
C ALA A 128 14.03 8.65 -11.35
N PHE A 129 13.00 8.06 -11.92
CA PHE A 129 13.11 7.02 -12.92
C PHE A 129 12.18 7.28 -14.08
N SER A 130 12.67 7.06 -15.30
CA SER A 130 11.85 6.89 -16.50
C SER A 130 11.47 5.43 -16.68
N VAL A 131 10.23 5.20 -17.09
CA VAL A 131 9.66 3.87 -17.33
C VAL A 131 9.34 3.71 -18.81
N PHE A 132 9.88 2.66 -19.41
CA PHE A 132 9.67 2.32 -20.81
C PHE A 132 9.01 0.95 -20.95
N ASP A 133 8.22 0.78 -21.99
CA ASP A 133 7.82 -0.53 -22.48
C ASP A 133 9.04 -1.21 -23.12
N LEU A 134 9.35 -2.43 -22.70
CA LEU A 134 10.55 -3.15 -23.15
C LEU A 134 10.47 -3.52 -24.63
N SER A 135 9.27 -3.79 -25.16
CA SER A 135 9.08 -4.29 -26.53
C SER A 135 9.14 -3.18 -27.57
N SER A 136 8.52 -2.04 -27.28
CA SER A 136 8.36 -0.90 -28.18
C SER A 136 9.36 0.22 -27.91
N SER A 137 10.02 0.21 -26.74
CA SER A 137 10.80 1.33 -26.22
C SER A 137 9.99 2.61 -26.02
N GLU A 138 8.65 2.53 -25.99
CA GLU A 138 7.78 3.67 -25.72
C GLU A 138 7.97 4.14 -24.27
N LEU A 139 8.10 5.46 -24.08
CA LEU A 139 8.08 6.06 -22.74
C LEU A 139 6.66 5.98 -22.18
N LEU A 140 6.52 5.27 -21.06
CA LEU A 140 5.26 5.07 -20.36
C LEU A 140 5.04 6.09 -19.25
N GLY A 141 6.09 6.62 -18.63
CA GLY A 141 5.92 7.48 -17.48
C GLY A 141 7.19 7.75 -16.69
N TYR A 142 7.02 8.46 -15.58
CA TYR A 142 8.07 8.71 -14.61
C TYR A 142 7.61 8.34 -13.21
N PHE A 143 8.52 7.92 -12.34
CA PHE A 143 8.24 7.87 -10.92
C PHE A 143 9.38 8.40 -10.07
N TYR A 144 9.01 8.96 -8.92
CA TYR A 144 9.94 9.40 -7.88
C TYR A 144 9.89 8.43 -6.70
N LEU A 145 11.06 8.17 -6.13
CA LEU A 145 11.22 7.44 -4.88
C LEU A 145 11.69 8.38 -3.78
N ASP A 146 10.86 8.54 -2.76
CA ASP A 146 11.20 9.25 -1.54
C ASP A 146 11.06 8.28 -0.36
N ILE A 147 12.08 7.46 -0.12
CA ILE A 147 11.96 6.28 0.77
C ILE A 147 12.54 6.46 2.17
N HIS A 148 13.36 7.49 2.41
CA HIS A 148 14.06 7.66 3.69
C HIS A 148 13.38 8.63 4.66
N PRO A 149 13.39 8.35 5.97
CA PRO A 149 12.81 9.24 6.97
C PRO A 149 13.60 10.53 7.12
N ARG A 150 12.86 11.63 7.32
CA ARG A 150 13.41 12.94 7.68
C ARG A 150 12.34 13.79 8.37
N GLU A 151 12.78 14.80 9.11
CA GLU A 151 11.89 15.74 9.78
C GLU A 151 10.97 16.45 8.76
N GLY A 152 9.69 16.57 9.12
CA GLY A 152 8.68 17.21 8.28
C GLY A 152 8.17 16.39 7.08
N LYS A 153 8.71 15.19 6.83
CA LYS A 153 8.19 14.27 5.80
C LYS A 153 6.96 13.52 6.29
N TYR A 154 6.03 13.23 5.38
CA TYR A 154 4.85 12.38 5.65
C TYR A 154 5.23 11.01 6.23
N GLY A 155 4.58 10.64 7.34
CA GLY A 155 4.97 9.53 8.23
C GLY A 155 4.66 8.11 7.76
N HIS A 156 3.88 7.95 6.68
CA HIS A 156 3.41 6.64 6.22
C HIS A 156 3.90 6.31 4.82
N ILE A 157 3.88 5.03 4.48
CA ILE A 157 4.10 4.58 3.11
C ILE A 157 2.85 4.89 2.27
N CYS A 158 3.02 5.44 1.08
CA CYS A 158 1.92 5.65 0.14
C CYS A 158 2.43 5.94 -1.28
N VAL A 159 1.55 5.74 -2.26
CA VAL A 159 1.71 6.26 -3.62
C VAL A 159 0.83 7.48 -3.87
N VAL A 160 1.42 8.50 -4.48
CA VAL A 160 0.73 9.71 -4.93
C VAL A 160 0.90 9.84 -6.45
N ALA A 161 -0.21 9.88 -7.18
CA ALA A 161 -0.20 10.26 -8.59
C ALA A 161 -0.01 11.79 -8.69
N LEU A 162 1.17 12.22 -9.13
CA LEU A 162 1.51 13.63 -9.34
C LEU A 162 0.93 14.14 -10.67
N GLN A 163 0.96 13.30 -11.70
CA GLN A 163 0.36 13.57 -13.00
C GLN A 163 -0.32 12.30 -13.52
N ASN A 164 -1.57 12.43 -13.95
CA ASN A 164 -2.35 11.34 -14.52
C ASN A 164 -2.11 11.23 -16.03
N GLY A 165 -2.00 10.00 -16.54
CA GLY A 165 -1.93 9.74 -17.99
C GLY A 165 -3.22 10.15 -18.71
N SER A 166 -3.16 10.63 -19.95
CA SER A 166 -4.39 10.87 -20.71
C SER A 166 -4.28 10.49 -22.18
N LEU A 167 -5.38 9.98 -22.74
CA LEU A 167 -5.51 9.73 -24.17
C LEU A 167 -6.00 11.00 -24.86
N SER A 168 -5.48 11.21 -26.07
CA SER A 168 -5.96 12.23 -26.98
C SER A 168 -7.40 11.93 -27.44
N SER A 169 -8.11 12.95 -27.93
CA SER A 169 -9.49 12.83 -28.44
C SER A 169 -9.64 11.85 -29.61
N ASN A 170 -8.54 11.50 -30.29
CA ASN A 170 -8.47 10.49 -31.35
C ASN A 170 -8.10 9.07 -30.85
N GLY A 171 -8.05 8.85 -29.53
CA GLY A 171 -7.72 7.55 -28.94
C GLY A 171 -6.23 7.18 -28.94
N ALA A 172 -5.37 8.00 -29.55
CA ALA A 172 -3.93 7.83 -29.46
C ALA A 172 -3.41 8.26 -28.07
N ARG A 173 -2.44 7.52 -27.52
CA ARG A 173 -1.70 7.96 -26.33
C ARG A 173 -1.07 9.31 -26.60
N GLN A 174 -1.36 10.29 -25.75
CA GLN A 174 -0.87 11.65 -25.91
C GLN A 174 0.55 11.79 -25.33
N VAL A 175 1.45 10.83 -25.62
CA VAL A 175 2.87 10.88 -25.21
C VAL A 175 3.60 12.02 -25.92
N ALA A 176 3.10 12.47 -27.08
CA ALA A 176 3.66 13.56 -27.86
C ALA A 176 3.45 14.98 -27.27
N VAL A 177 2.65 15.12 -26.20
CA VAL A 177 2.51 16.39 -25.46
C VAL A 177 2.95 16.14 -24.02
N ILE A 178 4.05 16.77 -23.62
CA ILE A 178 4.70 16.64 -22.29
C ILE A 178 3.69 16.70 -21.11
N ASN A 179 2.56 17.39 -21.29
CA ASN A 179 1.51 17.61 -20.28
C ASN A 179 0.64 16.38 -19.92
N HIS A 180 0.89 15.19 -20.49
CA HIS A 180 0.04 14.00 -20.28
C HIS A 180 0.78 12.69 -19.98
N ILE A 181 2.09 12.75 -19.74
CA ILE A 181 2.88 11.57 -19.32
C ILE A 181 2.61 11.31 -17.82
N PRO A 182 2.21 10.11 -17.40
CA PRO A 182 1.92 9.85 -16.00
C PRO A 182 3.18 9.96 -15.13
N VAL A 183 3.00 10.54 -13.94
CA VAL A 183 4.05 10.72 -12.94
C VAL A 183 3.53 10.26 -11.59
N ALA A 184 4.23 9.32 -10.95
CA ALA A 184 3.91 8.82 -9.63
C ALA A 184 5.02 9.14 -8.62
N LEU A 185 4.68 9.19 -7.33
CA LEU A 185 5.61 9.34 -6.23
C LEU A 185 5.32 8.24 -5.20
N LEU A 186 6.32 7.41 -4.90
CA LEU A 186 6.28 6.49 -3.77
C LEU A 186 7.00 7.12 -2.58
N ILE A 187 6.26 7.31 -1.49
CA ILE A 187 6.77 7.78 -0.21
C ILE A 187 6.89 6.58 0.72
N SER A 188 8.02 6.43 1.41
CA SER A 188 8.23 5.40 2.45
C SER A 188 9.11 5.92 3.59
N GLN A 189 9.33 5.08 4.60
CA GLN A 189 10.16 5.33 5.79
C GLN A 189 11.25 4.26 5.99
N CYS A 190 11.74 3.68 4.90
CA CYS A 190 12.86 2.74 4.89
C CYS A 190 14.13 3.42 5.43
N GLN A 191 14.77 2.80 6.41
CA GLN A 191 16.01 3.32 6.98
C GLN A 191 17.07 3.47 5.90
N LYS A 192 17.79 4.59 5.94
CA LYS A 192 18.93 4.83 5.06
C LYS A 192 20.12 4.01 5.54
N GLU A 193 20.98 3.64 4.60
CA GLU A 193 22.30 3.12 4.94
C GLU A 193 23.10 4.24 5.61
N VAL A 194 23.66 3.97 6.79
CA VAL A 194 24.50 4.92 7.54
C VAL A 194 25.80 4.21 7.85
N ASP A 195 26.91 4.78 7.39
CA ASP A 195 28.25 4.20 7.48
C ASP A 195 28.27 2.75 6.95
N ASP A 196 28.80 1.80 7.73
CA ASP A 196 28.86 0.37 7.40
C ASP A 196 27.56 -0.40 7.76
N HIS A 197 26.47 0.29 8.10
CA HIS A 197 25.20 -0.34 8.46
C HIS A 197 24.20 -0.28 7.29
N PRO A 198 23.88 -1.41 6.65
CA PRO A 198 22.86 -1.45 5.62
C PRO A 198 21.47 -1.15 6.23
N GLY A 199 20.64 -0.44 5.48
CA GLY A 199 19.25 -0.16 5.83
C GLY A 199 18.45 -1.46 5.77
N LEU A 200 18.34 -2.17 6.89
CA LEU A 200 17.64 -3.46 6.94
C LEU A 200 16.13 -3.26 7.04
N LEU A 201 15.40 -4.02 6.24
CA LEU A 201 13.94 -4.05 6.26
C LEU A 201 13.44 -5.31 6.98
N ARG A 202 12.35 -5.17 7.73
CA ARG A 202 11.54 -6.32 8.16
C ARG A 202 10.80 -6.88 6.96
N PHE A 203 10.44 -8.16 7.04
CA PHE A 203 9.66 -8.82 5.98
C PHE A 203 8.36 -8.06 5.65
N SER A 204 7.63 -7.57 6.66
CA SER A 204 6.42 -6.77 6.46
C SER A 204 6.69 -5.46 5.72
N GLU A 205 7.85 -4.83 5.92
CA GLU A 205 8.25 -3.62 5.19
C GLU A 205 8.57 -3.93 3.72
N VAL A 206 9.14 -5.10 3.43
CA VAL A 206 9.34 -5.58 2.06
C VAL A 206 8.00 -5.81 1.36
N VAL A 207 7.06 -6.49 2.03
CA VAL A 207 5.70 -6.73 1.49
C VAL A 207 4.99 -5.41 1.21
N ASN A 208 5.03 -4.45 2.14
CA ASN A 208 4.43 -3.14 1.94
C ASN A 208 5.08 -2.37 0.80
N LEU A 209 6.41 -2.39 0.69
CA LEU A 209 7.11 -1.73 -0.41
C LEU A 209 6.74 -2.37 -1.76
N PHE A 210 6.56 -3.68 -1.81
CA PHE A 210 6.10 -4.40 -3.00
C PHE A 210 4.67 -4.00 -3.39
N HIS A 211 3.75 -3.96 -2.43
CA HIS A 211 2.35 -3.54 -2.63
C HIS A 211 2.28 -2.10 -3.18
N GLU A 212 2.98 -1.16 -2.54
CA GLU A 212 2.98 0.24 -2.97
C GLU A 212 3.67 0.40 -4.33
N PHE A 213 4.71 -0.36 -4.64
CA PHE A 213 5.29 -0.33 -5.98
C PHE A 213 4.33 -0.88 -7.05
N GLY A 214 3.43 -1.80 -6.67
CA GLY A 214 2.29 -2.20 -7.48
C GLY A 214 1.41 -1.02 -7.88
N HIS A 215 1.08 -0.13 -6.93
CA HIS A 215 0.32 1.10 -7.19
C HIS A 215 1.07 2.07 -8.11
N VAL A 216 2.40 2.15 -8.01
CA VAL A 216 3.22 2.93 -8.96
C VAL A 216 3.02 2.39 -10.37
N VAL A 217 3.25 1.09 -10.59
CA VAL A 217 3.13 0.48 -11.92
C VAL A 217 1.72 0.59 -12.47
N TYR A 218 0.70 0.40 -11.62
CA TYR A 218 -0.69 0.61 -11.98
C TYR A 218 -0.96 2.04 -12.45
N SER A 219 -0.47 3.03 -11.71
CA SER A 219 -0.63 4.46 -12.05
C SER A 219 0.01 4.81 -13.40
N LEU A 220 1.15 4.21 -13.72
CA LEU A 220 1.86 4.45 -14.99
C LEU A 220 1.24 3.69 -16.18
N SER A 221 0.57 2.58 -15.91
CA SER A 221 -0.07 1.72 -16.93
C SER A 221 -1.51 2.14 -17.24
N SER A 222 -2.14 2.92 -16.37
CA SER A 222 -3.54 3.33 -16.49
C SER A 222 -3.68 4.60 -17.34
N TYR A 223 -4.31 4.46 -18.51
CA TYR A 223 -4.60 5.57 -19.41
C TYR A 223 -6.11 5.74 -19.55
N SER A 224 -6.60 6.96 -19.41
CA SER A 224 -8.01 7.30 -19.62
C SER A 224 -8.15 8.47 -20.58
N CYS A 225 -9.22 8.46 -21.39
CA CYS A 225 -9.59 9.61 -22.23
C CYS A 225 -10.12 10.80 -21.41
N TRP A 226 -10.39 10.60 -20.11
CA TRP A 226 -10.84 11.64 -19.18
C TRP A 226 -9.96 11.69 -17.94
N ARG A 227 -9.38 12.87 -17.66
CA ARG A 227 -8.47 13.13 -16.53
C ARG A 227 -9.06 12.78 -15.15
N TRP A 228 -10.39 12.75 -15.01
CA TRP A 228 -11.11 12.50 -13.76
C TRP A 228 -11.46 11.03 -13.50
N ASN A 229 -11.29 10.14 -14.49
CA ASN A 229 -11.76 8.74 -14.43
C ASN A 229 -10.69 7.72 -14.01
N GLN A 230 -9.56 8.15 -13.45
CA GLN A 230 -8.51 7.23 -12.99
C GLN A 230 -8.69 6.75 -11.55
N LYS A 231 -9.74 7.21 -10.87
CA LYS A 231 -10.10 6.65 -9.57
C LYS A 231 -10.88 5.36 -9.80
N SER A 232 -10.20 4.23 -9.70
CA SER A 232 -10.86 2.97 -9.40
C SER A 232 -11.64 3.10 -8.09
N TYR A 233 -12.72 2.33 -7.94
CA TYR A 233 -13.44 2.27 -6.66
C TYR A 233 -12.44 2.02 -5.53
N PHE A 234 -12.63 2.72 -4.41
CA PHE A 234 -11.68 2.71 -3.28
C PHE A 234 -11.33 1.28 -2.83
N ASP A 235 -12.31 0.37 -2.93
CA ASP A 235 -12.19 -1.03 -2.53
C ASP A 235 -11.34 -1.90 -3.47
N PHE A 236 -11.11 -1.48 -4.72
CA PHE A 236 -10.25 -2.17 -5.68
C PHE A 236 -8.77 -1.75 -5.58
N LEU A 237 -8.47 -0.64 -4.91
CA LEU A 237 -7.12 -0.08 -4.80
C LEU A 237 -6.36 -0.56 -3.56
N LEU A 238 -6.95 -1.42 -2.72
CA LEU A 238 -6.37 -1.87 -1.44
C LEU A 238 -5.95 -3.35 -1.43
N ILE A 239 -5.87 -4.02 -2.59
CA ILE A 239 -5.39 -5.41 -2.73
C ILE A 239 -3.96 -5.42 -3.27
#